data_AF-D0IKQ2-F1
#
_entry.id   AF-D0IKQ2-F1
#
_cell.length_a   1.000
_cell.length_b   1.000
_cell.length_c   1.000
_cell.angle_alpha   90.00
_cell.angle_beta   90.00
_cell.angle_gamma   90.00
#
_symmetry.space_group_name_H-M   'P 1'
#
loop_
_entity.id
_entity.type
_entity.pdbx_description
1 polymer ?
#
loop_
_entity_poly.entity_id
_entity_poly.type
_entity_poly.pdbx_seq_one_letter_code
_entity_poly.pdbx_strand_id
1 'polypeptide(L)'
;MAIHVGIIDQDPVRLVTPLLDHRTVSRHIIFIGDKSQTVIFQRLSDVLNKRNITTDFFEIPAGANTSAIKSAIRELAESLKARGEEVKFNASCGLRHRLLSAYEIFRSYRWPIFVVEPNSDCLCWLYPDGNQDTQVQDRITIADYLTIFGARGEFNEHQLPPQLDKQLYELGERWAGNALELGPGLATLNYLATTCRKEQRLDVELSDKQQGYRELNLLLTDLVEANIATYENGILTFSNEEARRFSNGEWLETLVHSTVKQIQDDLPTIQDRSLNVQVYRQLGDREVRNELDVATVVNNKLHIIECKTKGMRDDGDDTLYKLESLRDLLGGLQARAMLVSFRPLRHNDITRAEDLGLALIGPEELKDLKTHLTQWFKAAGGN
;
A
#
# COMPACT_ATOMS: atom_id res chain seq x y z
N MET A 1 -19.70 29.30 3.69
CA MET A 1 -18.86 28.50 2.77
C MET A 1 -19.10 27.02 3.05
N ALA A 2 -18.90 26.13 2.09
CA ALA A 2 -19.07 24.69 2.32
C ALA A 2 -17.86 24.13 3.07
N ILE A 3 -18.08 23.55 4.25
CA ILE A 3 -17.01 22.99 5.09
C ILE A 3 -17.36 21.59 5.57
N HIS A 4 -16.34 20.76 5.78
CA HIS A 4 -16.50 19.49 6.51
C HIS A 4 -16.15 19.66 7.99
N VAL A 5 -16.74 18.83 8.83
CA VAL A 5 -16.29 18.62 10.21
C VAL A 5 -16.11 17.12 10.42
N GLY A 6 -15.03 16.69 11.04
CA GLY A 6 -14.73 15.27 11.30
C GLY A 6 -14.07 15.05 12.66
N ILE A 7 -14.20 13.85 13.23
CA ILE A 7 -13.61 13.49 14.52
C ILE A 7 -12.36 12.63 14.29
N ILE A 8 -11.19 13.07 14.77
CA ILE A 8 -9.95 12.30 14.63
C ILE A 8 -9.99 11.03 15.49
N ASP A 9 -9.50 9.93 14.94
CA ASP A 9 -9.07 8.71 15.65
C ASP A 9 -7.72 8.20 15.11
N GLN A 10 -7.41 6.92 15.33
CA GLN A 10 -6.15 6.31 14.89
C GLN A 10 -6.17 5.87 13.41
N ASP A 11 -7.34 5.82 12.77
CA ASP A 11 -7.51 5.47 11.35
C ASP A 11 -8.41 6.51 10.64
N PRO A 12 -7.88 7.73 10.43
CA PRO A 12 -8.66 8.88 9.96
C PRO A 12 -8.75 8.98 8.42
N VAL A 13 -8.38 7.95 7.65
CA VAL A 13 -8.31 8.01 6.17
C VAL A 13 -9.64 8.47 5.57
N ARG A 14 -10.76 7.99 6.11
CA ARG A 14 -12.13 8.31 5.66
C ARG A 14 -12.59 9.74 5.99
N LEU A 15 -11.78 10.52 6.71
CA LEU A 15 -11.96 11.98 6.82
C LEU A 15 -11.31 12.73 5.66
N VAL A 16 -10.31 12.12 5.01
CA VAL A 16 -9.52 12.71 3.92
C VAL A 16 -10.13 12.40 2.57
N THR A 17 -10.45 11.12 2.30
CA THR A 17 -10.88 10.68 0.95
C THR A 17 -12.10 11.44 0.40
N PRO A 18 -13.13 11.81 1.19
CA PRO A 18 -14.23 12.62 0.66
C PRO A 18 -13.80 14.02 0.19
N LEU A 19 -12.75 14.59 0.76
CA LEU A 19 -12.24 15.92 0.37
C LEU A 19 -11.33 15.85 -0.86
N LEU A 20 -10.77 14.67 -1.16
CA LEU A 20 -10.00 14.44 -2.38
C LEU A 20 -10.90 14.14 -3.58
N ASP A 21 -12.16 13.77 -3.34
CA ASP A 21 -13.16 13.56 -4.39
C ASP A 21 -13.44 14.86 -5.16
N HIS A 22 -13.32 14.82 -6.49
CA HIS A 22 -13.53 16.00 -7.33
C HIS A 22 -14.97 16.54 -7.31
N ARG A 23 -15.94 15.71 -6.90
CA ARG A 23 -17.35 16.10 -6.78
C ARG A 23 -17.63 16.84 -5.47
N THR A 24 -16.73 16.77 -4.49
CA THR A 24 -16.88 17.46 -3.22
C THR A 24 -16.56 18.95 -3.37
N VAL A 25 -17.55 19.78 -3.03
CA VAL A 25 -17.44 21.25 -3.10
C VAL A 25 -16.58 21.82 -1.97
N SER A 26 -16.65 21.23 -0.77
CA SER A 26 -15.95 21.71 0.41
C SER A 26 -14.43 21.65 0.24
N ARG A 27 -13.74 22.77 0.46
CA ARG A 27 -12.27 22.89 0.43
C ARG A 27 -11.68 23.32 1.77
N HIS A 28 -12.43 23.07 2.83
CA HIS A 28 -12.02 23.30 4.21
C HIS A 28 -12.60 22.23 5.13
N ILE A 29 -11.84 21.79 6.13
CA ILE A 29 -12.31 20.86 7.17
C ILE A 29 -11.85 21.30 8.56
N ILE A 30 -12.75 21.22 9.53
CA ILE A 30 -12.42 21.33 10.96
C ILE A 30 -12.34 19.92 11.54
N PHE A 31 -11.16 19.56 12.05
CA PHE A 31 -10.95 18.32 12.78
C PHE A 31 -11.18 18.54 14.26
N ILE A 32 -12.04 17.72 14.85
CA ILE A 32 -12.28 17.68 16.29
C ILE A 32 -11.43 16.54 16.89
N GLY A 33 -10.70 16.84 17.95
CA GLY A 33 -9.91 15.86 18.69
C GLY A 33 -9.46 16.41 20.03
N ASP A 34 -8.75 15.60 20.81
CA ASP A 34 -8.10 16.09 22.03
C ASP A 34 -6.63 16.46 21.78
N LYS A 35 -6.00 17.13 22.76
CA LYS A 35 -4.61 17.60 22.67
C LYS A 35 -3.61 16.54 22.20
N SER A 36 -3.79 15.27 22.60
CA SER A 36 -2.86 14.19 22.24
C SER A 36 -2.90 13.85 20.74
N GLN A 37 -3.98 14.23 20.05
CA GLN A 37 -4.19 13.96 18.63
C GLN A 37 -3.65 15.06 17.71
N THR A 38 -2.98 16.08 18.25
CA THR A 38 -2.36 17.18 17.48
C THR A 38 -1.41 16.67 16.40
N VAL A 39 -0.64 15.61 16.68
CA VAL A 39 0.28 15.02 15.70
C VAL A 39 -0.45 14.34 14.54
N ILE A 40 -1.62 13.74 14.78
CA ILE A 40 -2.45 13.15 13.74
C ILE A 40 -3.06 14.27 12.89
N PHE A 41 -3.56 15.34 13.53
CA PHE A 41 -4.03 16.53 12.84
C PHE A 41 -2.97 17.09 11.90
N GLN A 42 -1.72 17.28 12.35
CA GLN A 42 -0.64 17.80 11.52
C GLN A 42 -0.42 16.95 10.25
N ARG A 43 -0.42 15.62 10.38
CA ARG A 43 -0.28 14.70 9.23
C ARG A 43 -1.45 14.78 8.25
N LEU A 44 -2.68 14.90 8.77
CA LEU A 44 -3.88 15.09 7.96
C LEU A 44 -3.81 16.41 7.18
N SER A 45 -3.35 17.47 7.86
CA SER A 45 -3.12 18.78 7.27
C SER A 45 -2.05 18.74 6.18
N ASP A 46 -0.93 18.04 6.41
CA ASP A 46 0.13 17.88 5.39
C ASP A 46 -0.39 17.25 4.10
N VAL A 47 -1.29 16.27 4.21
CA VAL A 47 -1.93 15.63 3.04
C VAL A 47 -2.93 16.57 2.36
N LEU A 48 -3.82 17.22 3.11
CA LEU A 48 -4.87 18.06 2.55
C LEU A 48 -4.34 19.39 1.98
N ASN A 49 -3.35 20.00 2.65
CA ASN A 49 -2.75 21.26 2.21
C ASN A 49 -2.04 21.14 0.86
N LYS A 50 -1.46 19.97 0.53
CA LYS A 50 -0.92 19.69 -0.82
C LYS A 50 -1.95 19.89 -1.94
N ARG A 51 -3.25 19.81 -1.63
CA ARG A 51 -4.37 19.99 -2.56
C ARG A 51 -5.13 21.31 -2.34
N ASN A 52 -4.51 22.25 -1.63
CA ASN A 52 -5.12 23.54 -1.25
C ASN A 52 -6.45 23.37 -0.49
N ILE A 53 -6.59 22.29 0.29
CA ILE A 53 -7.71 22.08 1.20
C ILE A 53 -7.24 22.49 2.58
N THR A 54 -7.84 23.54 3.14
CA THR A 54 -7.41 24.10 4.42
C THR A 54 -8.00 23.33 5.59
N THR A 55 -7.31 23.37 6.73
CA THR A 55 -7.60 22.52 7.88
C THR A 55 -7.48 23.29 9.20
N ASP A 56 -8.48 23.19 10.06
CA ASP A 56 -8.43 23.71 11.43
C ASP A 56 -8.55 22.58 12.45
N PHE A 57 -8.00 22.78 13.65
CA PHE A 57 -8.14 21.85 14.78
C PHE A 57 -8.97 22.48 15.89
N PHE A 58 -10.06 21.83 16.26
CA PHE A 58 -10.90 22.22 17.39
C PHE A 58 -10.72 21.22 18.54
N GLU A 59 -10.05 21.67 19.59
CA GLU A 59 -9.73 20.83 20.75
C GLU A 59 -10.97 20.64 21.65
N ILE A 60 -11.30 19.38 21.94
CA ILE A 60 -12.28 18.98 22.95
C ILE A 60 -11.57 18.37 24.18
N PRO A 61 -12.22 18.37 25.36
CA PRO A 61 -11.67 17.70 26.53
C PRO A 61 -11.41 16.21 26.27
N ALA A 62 -10.25 15.70 26.67
CA ALA A 62 -9.84 14.30 26.43
C ALA A 62 -10.68 13.25 27.17
N GLY A 63 -11.34 13.64 28.28
CA GLY A 63 -12.10 12.74 29.15
C GLY A 63 -13.42 12.25 28.56
N ALA A 64 -14.01 11.21 29.17
CA ALA A 64 -15.24 10.57 28.70
C ALA A 64 -16.54 11.34 29.05
N ASN A 65 -16.45 12.53 29.64
CA ASN A 65 -17.62 13.31 30.02
C ASN A 65 -18.32 13.90 28.77
N THR A 66 -19.33 13.20 28.28
CA THR A 66 -20.07 13.57 27.07
C THR A 66 -20.79 14.91 27.19
N SER A 67 -21.20 15.34 28.39
CA SER A 67 -21.81 16.66 28.59
C SER A 67 -20.82 17.79 28.29
N ALA A 68 -19.58 17.66 28.78
CA ALA A 68 -18.52 18.63 28.50
C ALA A 68 -18.14 18.65 27.01
N ILE A 69 -18.05 17.47 26.38
CA ILE A 69 -17.81 17.35 24.93
C ILE A 69 -18.94 18.03 24.13
N LYS A 70 -20.21 17.75 24.47
CA LYS A 70 -21.37 18.38 23.83
C LYS A 70 -21.37 19.90 24.01
N SER A 71 -20.95 20.41 25.17
CA SER A 71 -20.82 21.86 25.42
C SER A 71 -19.81 22.49 24.47
N ALA A 72 -18.59 21.94 24.39
CA ALA A 72 -17.55 22.46 23.51
C ALA A 72 -17.96 22.40 22.03
N ILE A 73 -18.55 21.29 21.58
CA ILE A 73 -19.01 21.16 20.18
C ILE A 73 -20.19 22.09 19.89
N ARG A 74 -21.05 22.38 20.88
CA ARG A 74 -22.13 23.36 20.74
C ARG A 74 -21.58 24.77 20.53
N GLU A 75 -20.56 25.17 21.27
CA GLU A 75 -19.88 26.47 21.06
C GLU A 75 -19.32 26.58 19.64
N LEU A 76 -18.67 25.51 19.13
CA LEU A 76 -18.22 25.44 17.74
C LEU A 76 -19.39 25.58 16.76
N ALA A 77 -20.48 24.84 16.97
CA ALA A 77 -21.66 24.89 16.10
C ALA A 77 -22.33 26.28 16.09
N GLU A 78 -22.43 26.94 17.24
CA GLU A 78 -22.97 28.30 17.35
C GLU A 78 -22.13 29.29 16.55
N SER A 79 -20.80 29.21 16.66
CA SER A 79 -19.86 30.02 15.87
C SER A 79 -19.98 29.77 14.36
N LEU A 80 -20.07 28.51 13.94
CA LEU A 80 -20.24 28.14 12.53
C LEU A 80 -21.57 28.64 11.96
N LYS A 81 -22.65 28.51 12.72
CA LYS A 81 -23.97 29.04 12.33
C LYS A 81 -23.97 30.56 12.23
N ALA A 82 -23.35 31.25 13.18
CA ALA A 82 -23.26 32.71 13.18
C ALA A 82 -22.49 33.24 11.95
N ARG A 83 -21.49 32.49 11.48
CA ARG A 83 -20.74 32.79 10.24
C ARG A 83 -21.47 32.40 8.95
N GLY A 84 -22.61 31.72 9.04
CA GLY A 84 -23.35 31.24 7.88
C GLY A 84 -22.62 30.11 7.13
N GLU A 85 -21.87 29.27 7.84
CA GLU A 85 -21.17 28.13 7.22
C GLU A 85 -22.15 27.01 6.84
N GLU A 86 -21.93 26.42 5.66
CA GLU A 86 -22.64 25.26 5.16
C GLU A 86 -21.89 24.00 5.60
N VAL A 87 -22.19 23.54 6.80
CA VAL A 87 -21.48 22.43 7.44
C VAL A 87 -22.00 21.09 6.92
N LYS A 88 -21.08 20.17 6.62
CA LYS A 88 -21.35 18.74 6.49
C LYS A 88 -20.55 17.97 7.53
N PHE A 89 -21.21 17.16 8.34
CA PHE A 89 -20.55 16.34 9.35
C PHE A 89 -20.16 14.97 8.78
N ASN A 90 -18.86 14.72 8.70
CA ASN A 90 -18.30 13.42 8.38
C ASN A 90 -18.19 12.58 9.66
N ALA A 91 -19.10 11.62 9.81
CA ALA A 91 -19.25 10.74 10.95
C ALA A 91 -18.47 9.42 10.81
N SER A 92 -17.53 9.32 9.86
CA SER A 92 -16.82 8.07 9.52
C SER A 92 -15.85 7.57 10.60
N CYS A 93 -15.32 8.49 11.40
CA CYS A 93 -14.24 8.24 12.36
C CYS A 93 -14.59 8.83 13.74
N GLY A 94 -13.77 8.48 14.73
CA GLY A 94 -13.86 8.97 16.09
C GLY A 94 -14.42 7.95 17.08
N LEU A 95 -13.94 8.02 18.33
CA LEU A 95 -14.50 7.21 19.42
C LEU A 95 -16.00 7.48 19.56
N ARG A 96 -16.80 6.42 19.69
CA ARG A 96 -18.27 6.47 19.65
C ARG A 96 -18.89 7.50 20.60
N HIS A 97 -18.34 7.69 21.80
CA HIS A 97 -18.85 8.70 22.74
C HIS A 97 -18.63 10.15 22.26
N ARG A 98 -17.53 10.43 21.55
CA ARG A 98 -17.26 11.73 20.89
C ARG A 98 -18.15 11.87 19.64
N LEU A 99 -18.21 10.83 18.82
CA LEU A 99 -19.01 10.77 17.59
C LEU A 99 -20.49 11.03 17.85
N LEU A 100 -21.11 10.34 18.81
CA LEU A 100 -22.54 10.49 19.12
C LEU A 100 -22.85 11.83 19.82
N SER A 101 -21.88 12.39 20.56
CA SER A 101 -21.99 13.75 21.10
C SER A 101 -22.02 14.79 19.97
N ALA A 102 -21.11 14.66 19.01
CA ALA A 102 -21.07 15.51 17.82
C ALA A 102 -22.33 15.35 16.95
N TYR A 103 -22.78 14.11 16.74
CA TYR A 103 -23.99 13.80 15.98
C TYR A 103 -25.20 14.50 16.56
N GLU A 104 -25.45 14.41 17.87
CA GLU A 104 -26.60 15.07 18.52
C GLU A 104 -26.60 16.59 18.28
N ILE A 105 -25.43 17.22 18.45
CA ILE A 105 -25.29 18.66 18.23
C ILE A 105 -25.52 19.00 16.76
N PHE A 106 -24.75 18.45 15.82
CA PHE A 106 -24.86 18.81 14.40
C PHE A 106 -26.23 18.47 13.80
N ARG A 107 -26.86 17.37 14.27
CA ARG A 107 -28.21 16.99 13.85
C ARG A 107 -29.26 18.02 14.29
N SER A 108 -29.10 18.65 15.46
CA SER A 108 -30.02 19.70 15.95
C SER A 108 -29.95 20.97 15.10
N TYR A 109 -28.82 21.22 14.43
CA TYR A 109 -28.63 22.33 13.49
C TYR A 109 -29.15 22.01 12.07
N ARG A 110 -29.65 20.77 11.85
CA ARG A 110 -30.10 20.28 10.54
C ARG A 110 -29.01 20.35 9.47
N TRP A 111 -27.75 20.19 9.87
CA TRP A 111 -26.64 20.04 8.92
C TRP A 111 -26.54 18.61 8.41
N PRO A 112 -26.23 18.39 7.12
CA PRO A 112 -26.05 17.06 6.56
C PRO A 112 -24.98 16.23 7.29
N ILE A 113 -25.24 14.94 7.42
CA ILE A 113 -24.36 13.98 8.09
C ILE A 113 -24.17 12.77 7.19
N PHE A 114 -22.92 12.35 6.99
CA PHE A 114 -22.61 11.16 6.21
C PHE A 114 -21.54 10.30 6.88
N VAL A 115 -21.46 9.03 6.47
CA VAL A 115 -20.42 8.07 6.84
C VAL A 115 -19.87 7.47 5.56
N VAL A 116 -18.55 7.32 5.46
CA VAL A 116 -17.93 6.45 4.48
C VAL A 116 -17.84 5.06 5.10
N GLU A 117 -18.61 4.12 4.55
CA GLU A 117 -18.59 2.72 5.01
C GLU A 117 -17.27 2.08 4.56
N PRO A 118 -16.44 1.57 5.48
CA PRO A 118 -15.05 1.21 5.19
C PRO A 118 -14.87 0.04 4.22
N ASN A 119 -15.85 -0.86 4.07
CA ASN A 119 -15.71 -2.03 3.22
C ASN A 119 -16.09 -1.74 1.77
N SER A 120 -17.17 -1.01 1.54
CA SER A 120 -17.62 -0.58 0.21
C SER A 120 -16.89 0.65 -0.29
N ASP A 121 -16.49 1.55 0.61
CA ASP A 121 -16.05 2.93 0.35
C ASP A 121 -17.17 3.84 -0.18
N CYS A 122 -18.43 3.44 0.07
CA CYS A 122 -19.60 4.27 -0.20
C CYS A 122 -19.73 5.37 0.86
N LEU A 123 -19.88 6.62 0.40
CA LEU A 123 -20.39 7.71 1.20
C LEU A 123 -21.91 7.56 1.33
N CYS A 124 -22.35 7.20 2.54
CA CYS A 124 -23.73 7.02 2.93
C CYS A 124 -24.28 8.23 3.67
N TRP A 125 -25.39 8.80 3.22
CA TRP A 125 -26.04 9.91 3.91
C TRP A 125 -26.89 9.41 5.08
N LEU A 126 -26.51 9.77 6.30
CA LEU A 126 -27.33 9.53 7.51
C LEU A 126 -28.39 10.62 7.72
N TYR A 127 -28.16 11.80 7.15
CA TYR A 127 -29.10 12.90 7.18
C TYR A 127 -28.79 13.92 6.08
N PRO A 128 -29.78 14.41 5.31
CA PRO A 128 -31.13 13.83 5.18
C PRO A 128 -31.09 12.50 4.39
N ASP A 129 -31.99 11.56 4.73
CA ASP A 129 -32.09 10.24 4.05
C ASP A 129 -32.40 10.32 2.55
N GLY A 130 -32.87 11.48 2.08
CA GLY A 130 -33.20 11.70 0.67
C GLY A 130 -31.98 11.97 -0.23
N ASN A 131 -30.79 12.16 0.35
CA ASN A 131 -29.57 12.33 -0.44
C ASN A 131 -29.13 10.98 -1.01
N GLN A 132 -28.61 10.99 -2.25
CA GLN A 132 -28.10 9.77 -2.87
C GLN A 132 -26.69 9.47 -2.38
N ASP A 133 -26.50 8.22 -1.96
CA ASP A 133 -25.19 7.66 -1.64
C ASP A 133 -24.32 7.60 -2.88
N THR A 134 -23.02 7.75 -2.68
CA THR A 134 -22.06 7.76 -3.79
C THR A 134 -20.79 7.03 -3.39
N GLN A 135 -20.29 6.17 -4.28
CA GLN A 135 -18.94 5.61 -4.17
C GLN A 135 -17.91 6.75 -4.14
N VAL A 136 -17.02 6.81 -3.14
CA VAL A 136 -15.97 7.83 -3.06
C VAL A 136 -14.95 7.63 -4.19
N GLN A 137 -14.43 8.72 -4.77
CA GLN A 137 -13.40 8.60 -5.81
C GLN A 137 -12.06 8.11 -5.25
N ASP A 138 -11.38 7.30 -6.04
CA ASP A 138 -10.07 6.74 -5.73
C ASP A 138 -8.95 7.75 -6.03
N ARG A 139 -8.50 8.49 -5.00
CA ARG A 139 -7.61 9.65 -5.18
C ARG A 139 -6.42 9.71 -4.24
N ILE A 140 -6.51 9.07 -3.08
CA ILE A 140 -5.41 9.08 -2.12
C ILE A 140 -4.25 8.22 -2.65
N THR A 141 -3.02 8.70 -2.45
CA THR A 141 -1.79 8.02 -2.92
C THR A 141 -1.14 7.20 -1.82
N ILE A 142 -0.18 6.34 -2.18
CA ILE A 142 0.66 5.60 -1.22
C ILE A 142 1.40 6.59 -0.31
N ALA A 143 1.94 7.68 -0.85
CA ALA A 143 2.66 8.70 -0.10
C ALA A 143 1.78 9.39 0.96
N ASP A 144 0.51 9.66 0.63
CA ASP A 144 -0.44 10.23 1.58
C ASP A 144 -0.79 9.25 2.68
N TYR A 145 -1.02 7.98 2.31
CA TYR A 145 -1.28 6.90 3.26
C TYR A 145 -0.17 6.80 4.30
N LEU A 146 1.09 6.69 3.85
CA LEU A 146 2.25 6.65 4.74
C LEU A 146 2.29 7.89 5.64
N THR A 147 2.03 9.08 5.09
CA THR A 147 2.03 10.34 5.86
C THR A 147 0.98 10.31 6.98
N ILE A 148 -0.26 9.90 6.68
CA ILE A 148 -1.36 9.80 7.67
C ILE A 148 -0.96 8.90 8.84
N PHE A 149 -0.36 7.75 8.54
CA PHE A 149 0.08 6.77 9.55
C PHE A 149 1.46 7.09 10.16
N GLY A 150 2.04 8.26 9.87
CA GLY A 150 3.26 8.74 10.52
C GLY A 150 4.55 8.10 10.00
N ALA A 151 4.53 7.69 8.74
CA ALA A 151 5.68 7.21 7.98
C ALA A 151 5.97 8.14 6.80
N ARG A 152 7.19 8.04 6.26
CA ARG A 152 7.60 8.72 5.02
C ARG A 152 8.06 7.68 4.02
N GLY A 153 7.58 7.78 2.78
CA GLY A 153 8.06 6.98 1.66
C GLY A 153 9.13 7.71 0.86
N GLU A 154 10.14 6.98 0.39
CA GLU A 154 10.96 7.35 -0.76
C GLU A 154 10.61 6.42 -1.92
N PHE A 155 10.26 7.03 -3.04
CA PHE A 155 9.72 6.36 -4.22
C PHE A 155 10.76 6.41 -5.32
N ASN A 156 10.93 5.30 -6.03
CA ASN A 156 11.85 5.27 -7.16
C ASN A 156 11.15 5.83 -8.41
N GLU A 157 11.61 6.97 -8.90
CA GLU A 157 11.10 7.56 -10.14
C GLU A 157 11.78 6.97 -11.39
N HIS A 158 12.68 6.00 -11.22
CA HIS A 158 13.42 5.41 -12.33
C HIS A 158 12.48 4.65 -13.28
N GLN A 159 12.23 5.25 -14.45
CA GLN A 159 11.51 4.59 -15.53
C GLN A 159 12.48 3.79 -16.39
N LEU A 160 12.29 2.49 -16.38
CA LEU A 160 12.94 1.58 -17.32
C LEU A 160 12.64 1.98 -18.77
N PRO A 161 13.63 1.91 -19.68
CA PRO A 161 13.35 2.02 -21.11
C PRO A 161 12.26 1.01 -21.51
N PRO A 162 11.26 1.38 -22.35
CA PRO A 162 10.13 0.50 -22.66
C PRO A 162 10.52 -0.88 -23.23
N GLN A 163 11.64 -0.94 -23.96
CA GLN A 163 12.16 -2.20 -24.49
C GLN A 163 12.69 -3.11 -23.37
N LEU A 164 13.44 -2.54 -22.42
CA LEU A 164 13.98 -3.28 -21.28
C LEU A 164 12.85 -3.71 -20.31
N ASP A 165 11.87 -2.84 -20.04
CA ASP A 165 10.68 -3.17 -19.23
C ASP A 165 9.95 -4.40 -19.81
N LYS A 166 9.73 -4.42 -21.13
CA LYS A 166 9.10 -5.54 -21.82
C LYS A 166 9.94 -6.82 -21.72
N GLN A 167 11.26 -6.74 -21.94
CA GLN A 167 12.15 -7.90 -21.85
C GLN A 167 12.18 -8.50 -20.45
N LEU A 168 12.30 -7.67 -19.41
CA LEU A 168 12.29 -8.12 -18.02
C LEU A 168 10.94 -8.74 -17.64
N TYR A 169 9.84 -8.18 -18.13
CA TYR A 169 8.51 -8.74 -17.94
C TYR A 169 8.38 -10.14 -18.58
N GLU A 170 8.74 -10.29 -19.86
CA GLU A 170 8.65 -11.57 -20.58
C GLU A 170 9.53 -12.65 -19.95
N LEU A 171 10.73 -12.27 -19.46
CA LEU A 171 11.60 -13.16 -18.68
C LEU A 171 10.96 -13.56 -17.36
N GLY A 172 10.44 -12.59 -16.61
CA GLY A 172 9.77 -12.84 -15.34
C GLY A 172 8.58 -13.80 -15.51
N GLU A 173 7.77 -13.60 -16.54
CA GLU A 173 6.62 -14.45 -16.86
C GLU A 173 7.07 -15.89 -17.19
N ARG A 174 8.12 -16.05 -18.01
CA ARG A 174 8.71 -17.35 -18.32
C ARG A 174 9.20 -18.06 -17.06
N TRP A 175 9.87 -17.34 -16.17
CA TRP A 175 10.40 -17.91 -14.93
C TRP A 175 9.30 -18.27 -13.93
N ALA A 176 8.28 -17.42 -13.81
CA ALA A 176 7.09 -17.67 -12.99
C ALA A 176 6.29 -18.88 -13.50
N GLY A 177 6.09 -19.00 -14.82
CA GLY A 177 5.38 -20.11 -15.44
C GLY A 177 6.07 -21.47 -15.27
N ASN A 178 7.39 -21.48 -15.04
CA ASN A 178 8.21 -22.68 -14.86
C ASN A 178 8.87 -22.75 -13.46
N ALA A 179 8.24 -22.16 -12.45
CA ALA A 179 8.87 -21.93 -11.15
C ALA A 179 9.42 -23.19 -10.46
N LEU A 180 8.68 -24.30 -10.52
CA LEU A 180 9.11 -25.57 -9.92
C LEU A 180 10.33 -26.18 -10.63
N GLU A 181 10.42 -26.04 -11.95
CA GLU A 181 11.58 -26.53 -12.73
C GLU A 181 12.81 -25.67 -12.51
N LEU A 182 12.65 -24.34 -12.59
CA LEU A 182 13.79 -23.40 -12.54
C LEU A 182 14.32 -23.14 -11.13
N GLY A 183 13.68 -23.70 -10.10
CA GLY A 183 14.04 -23.53 -8.71
C GLY A 183 15.54 -23.68 -8.41
N PRO A 184 16.19 -24.82 -8.69
CA PRO A 184 17.62 -25.00 -8.45
C PRO A 184 18.51 -24.04 -9.24
N GLY A 185 18.15 -23.75 -10.50
CA GLY A 185 18.86 -22.81 -11.37
C GLY A 185 18.87 -21.39 -10.79
N LEU A 186 17.69 -20.87 -10.40
CA LEU A 186 17.53 -19.52 -9.86
C LEU A 186 18.23 -19.35 -8.50
N ALA A 187 18.34 -20.42 -7.70
CA ALA A 187 19.17 -20.37 -6.49
C ALA A 187 20.66 -20.16 -6.82
N THR A 188 21.14 -20.82 -7.88
CA THR A 188 22.53 -20.68 -8.31
C THR A 188 22.77 -19.32 -8.96
N LEU A 189 21.84 -18.83 -9.79
CA LEU A 189 21.90 -17.49 -10.36
C LEU A 189 21.89 -16.40 -9.26
N ASN A 190 21.04 -16.54 -8.24
CA ASN A 190 21.02 -15.65 -7.08
C ASN A 190 22.39 -15.63 -6.38
N TYR A 191 23.02 -16.79 -6.20
CA TYR A 191 24.37 -16.88 -5.63
C TYR A 191 25.39 -16.14 -6.50
N LEU A 192 25.40 -16.37 -7.81
CA LEU A 192 26.31 -15.70 -8.76
C LEU A 192 26.13 -14.18 -8.73
N ALA A 193 24.89 -13.70 -8.81
CA ALA A 193 24.58 -12.27 -8.75
C ALA A 193 24.91 -11.63 -7.38
N THR A 194 24.79 -12.40 -6.29
CA THR A 194 25.24 -11.98 -4.95
C THR A 194 26.76 -11.88 -4.88
N THR A 195 27.51 -12.78 -5.52
CA THR A 195 28.97 -12.72 -5.60
C THR A 195 29.42 -11.44 -6.32
N CYS A 196 28.86 -11.16 -7.49
CA CYS A 196 29.07 -9.90 -8.21
C CYS A 196 28.83 -8.67 -7.32
N ARG A 197 27.71 -8.65 -6.58
CA ARG A 197 27.37 -7.54 -5.66
C ARG A 197 28.41 -7.37 -4.55
N LYS A 198 28.86 -8.47 -3.92
CA LYS A 198 29.86 -8.43 -2.84
C LYS A 198 31.22 -7.94 -3.34
N GLU A 199 31.55 -8.29 -4.57
CA GLU A 199 32.82 -7.94 -5.22
C GLU A 199 32.74 -6.63 -6.00
N GLN A 200 31.58 -5.96 -6.01
CA GLN A 200 31.34 -4.68 -6.70
C GLN A 200 31.71 -4.72 -8.18
N ARG A 201 31.39 -5.84 -8.85
CA ARG A 201 31.60 -6.06 -10.28
C ARG A 201 30.33 -6.62 -10.94
N LEU A 202 30.32 -6.65 -12.26
CA LEU A 202 29.20 -7.16 -13.06
C LEU A 202 29.49 -8.53 -13.69
N ASP A 203 30.70 -9.05 -13.56
CA ASP A 203 31.09 -10.36 -14.06
C ASP A 203 31.36 -11.37 -12.94
N VAL A 204 31.21 -12.65 -13.25
CA VAL A 204 31.56 -13.77 -12.37
C VAL A 204 31.90 -15.00 -13.20
N GLU A 205 32.99 -15.66 -12.83
CA GLU A 205 33.41 -16.93 -13.41
C GLU A 205 32.65 -18.08 -12.72
N LEU A 206 32.04 -18.95 -13.53
CA LEU A 206 31.35 -20.14 -13.06
C LEU A 206 32.34 -21.29 -12.97
N SER A 207 32.32 -22.03 -11.86
CA SER A 207 33.07 -23.29 -11.73
C SER A 207 32.62 -24.33 -12.77
N ASP A 208 33.50 -25.26 -13.15
CA ASP A 208 33.18 -26.37 -14.07
C ASP A 208 31.89 -27.10 -13.69
N LYS A 209 31.66 -27.27 -12.38
CA LYS A 209 30.44 -27.88 -11.86
C LYS A 209 29.19 -27.03 -12.16
N GLN A 210 29.27 -25.71 -11.95
CA GLN A 210 28.16 -24.79 -12.24
C GLN A 210 27.87 -24.71 -13.74
N GLN A 211 28.90 -24.73 -14.58
CA GLN A 211 28.74 -24.76 -16.05
C GLN A 211 27.98 -26.01 -16.51
N GLY A 212 28.05 -27.12 -15.77
CA GLY A 212 27.28 -28.34 -16.03
C GLY A 212 25.83 -28.34 -15.55
N TYR A 213 25.34 -27.30 -14.88
CA TYR A 213 23.96 -27.28 -14.34
C TYR A 213 22.94 -26.97 -15.44
N ARG A 214 22.02 -27.91 -15.70
CA ARG A 214 21.02 -27.80 -16.77
C ARG A 214 20.12 -26.57 -16.60
N GLU A 215 19.49 -26.44 -15.43
CA GLU A 215 18.54 -25.36 -15.14
C GLU A 215 19.22 -24.00 -15.12
N LEU A 216 20.48 -23.93 -14.68
CA LEU A 216 21.25 -22.69 -14.72
C LEU A 216 21.50 -22.27 -16.18
N ASN A 217 21.93 -23.19 -17.04
CA ASN A 217 22.18 -22.88 -18.44
C ASN A 217 20.95 -22.32 -19.17
N LEU A 218 19.74 -22.86 -18.89
CA LEU A 218 18.49 -22.30 -19.41
C LEU A 218 18.34 -20.81 -19.03
N LEU A 219 18.58 -20.48 -17.76
CA LEU A 219 18.51 -19.10 -17.28
C LEU A 219 19.61 -18.22 -17.89
N LEU A 220 20.83 -18.73 -18.08
CA LEU A 220 21.91 -17.97 -18.72
C LEU A 220 21.56 -17.66 -20.18
N THR A 221 21.00 -18.62 -20.91
CA THR A 221 20.51 -18.41 -22.27
C THR A 221 19.40 -17.35 -22.30
N ASP A 222 18.43 -17.42 -21.39
CA ASP A 222 17.38 -16.41 -21.24
C ASP A 222 17.96 -14.98 -21.06
N LEU A 223 18.94 -14.82 -20.17
CA LEU A 223 19.59 -13.53 -19.92
C LEU A 223 20.32 -12.98 -21.16
N VAL A 224 20.97 -13.87 -21.92
CA VAL A 224 21.69 -13.52 -23.15
C VAL A 224 20.73 -13.13 -24.26
N GLU A 225 19.65 -13.89 -24.48
CA GLU A 225 18.62 -13.59 -25.47
C GLU A 225 17.91 -12.25 -25.18
N ALA A 226 17.71 -11.94 -23.90
CA ALA A 226 17.15 -10.66 -23.47
C ALA A 226 18.15 -9.49 -23.53
N ASN A 227 19.42 -9.73 -23.91
CA ASN A 227 20.50 -8.74 -23.96
C ASN A 227 20.77 -8.04 -22.61
N ILE A 228 20.51 -8.73 -21.49
CA ILE A 228 20.78 -8.22 -20.14
C ILE A 228 22.03 -8.86 -19.50
N ALA A 229 22.61 -9.87 -20.15
CA ALA A 229 23.93 -10.39 -19.83
C ALA A 229 24.62 -10.98 -21.06
N THR A 230 25.92 -11.19 -20.96
CA THR A 230 26.70 -12.05 -21.87
C THR A 230 27.19 -13.27 -21.09
N TYR A 231 27.33 -14.41 -21.76
CA TYR A 231 27.91 -15.61 -21.18
C TYR A 231 28.90 -16.26 -22.15
N GLU A 232 30.19 -16.15 -21.86
CA GLU A 232 31.27 -16.62 -22.74
C GLU A 232 32.39 -17.26 -21.92
N ASN A 233 32.90 -18.40 -22.38
CA ASN A 233 34.04 -19.10 -21.76
C ASN A 233 33.89 -19.31 -20.23
N GLY A 234 32.67 -19.62 -19.77
CA GLY A 234 32.38 -19.83 -18.34
C GLY A 234 32.22 -18.54 -17.53
N ILE A 235 32.28 -17.36 -18.15
CA ILE A 235 32.14 -16.06 -17.48
C ILE A 235 30.77 -15.47 -17.81
N LEU A 236 29.95 -15.22 -16.80
CA LEU A 236 28.71 -14.46 -16.88
C LEU A 236 29.02 -12.98 -16.64
N THR A 237 28.54 -12.08 -17.50
CA THR A 237 28.67 -10.63 -17.32
C THR A 237 27.32 -9.94 -17.49
N PHE A 238 26.81 -9.33 -16.42
CA PHE A 238 25.58 -8.53 -16.48
C PHE A 238 25.83 -7.20 -17.20
N SER A 239 24.84 -6.72 -17.96
CA SER A 239 24.98 -5.47 -18.70
C SER A 239 25.05 -4.22 -17.81
N ASN A 240 24.42 -4.28 -16.63
CA ASN A 240 24.40 -3.22 -15.63
C ASN A 240 23.93 -3.75 -14.26
N GLU A 241 23.91 -2.87 -13.25
CA GLU A 241 23.47 -3.22 -11.89
C GLU A 241 22.00 -3.65 -11.80
N GLU A 242 21.13 -3.17 -12.70
CA GLU A 242 19.72 -3.55 -12.72
C GLU A 242 19.54 -4.98 -13.21
N ALA A 243 20.23 -5.38 -14.28
CA ALA A 243 20.27 -6.77 -14.74
C ALA A 243 20.83 -7.73 -13.67
N ARG A 244 21.87 -7.28 -12.94
CA ARG A 244 22.42 -8.02 -11.80
C ARG A 244 21.39 -8.14 -10.66
N ARG A 245 20.71 -7.05 -10.29
CA ARG A 245 19.66 -7.02 -9.25
C ARG A 245 18.46 -7.90 -9.59
N PHE A 246 17.97 -7.81 -10.82
CA PHE A 246 16.95 -8.68 -11.38
C PHE A 246 17.31 -10.16 -11.20
N SER A 247 18.53 -10.53 -11.63
CA SER A 247 19.08 -11.89 -11.49
C SER A 247 19.35 -12.30 -10.04
N ASN A 248 19.45 -11.33 -9.13
CA ASN A 248 19.62 -11.52 -7.70
C ASN A 248 18.28 -11.67 -6.95
N GLY A 249 17.14 -11.72 -7.64
CA GLY A 249 15.83 -12.01 -7.06
C GLY A 249 14.78 -10.92 -7.24
N GLU A 250 15.19 -9.71 -7.66
CA GLU A 250 14.26 -8.58 -7.90
C GLU A 250 13.37 -8.82 -9.15
N TRP A 251 13.59 -9.92 -9.89
CA TRP A 251 12.75 -10.29 -11.01
C TRP A 251 11.28 -10.54 -10.62
N LEU A 252 11.02 -11.09 -9.42
CA LEU A 252 9.67 -11.45 -9.00
C LEU A 252 8.84 -10.22 -8.65
N GLU A 253 9.39 -9.30 -7.86
CA GLU A 253 8.75 -8.00 -7.55
C GLU A 253 8.58 -7.14 -8.82
N THR A 254 9.55 -7.16 -9.73
CA THR A 254 9.44 -6.50 -11.04
C THR A 254 8.25 -7.07 -11.82
N LEU A 255 8.14 -8.41 -11.90
CA LEU A 255 7.02 -9.08 -12.56
C LEU A 255 5.68 -8.74 -11.91
N VAL A 256 5.58 -8.79 -10.59
CA VAL A 256 4.35 -8.46 -9.85
C VAL A 256 3.95 -7.02 -10.12
N HIS A 257 4.87 -6.07 -10.00
CA HIS A 257 4.59 -4.65 -10.26
C HIS A 257 4.15 -4.39 -11.71
N SER A 258 4.82 -4.99 -12.70
CA SER A 258 4.42 -4.90 -14.11
C SER A 258 3.07 -5.57 -14.37
N THR A 259 2.74 -6.65 -13.65
CA THR A 259 1.42 -7.29 -13.73
C THR A 259 0.33 -6.40 -13.12
N VAL A 260 0.60 -5.76 -11.98
CA VAL A 260 -0.30 -4.76 -11.37
C VAL A 260 -0.56 -3.61 -12.33
N LYS A 261 0.48 -3.09 -13.01
CA LYS A 261 0.36 -2.04 -14.04
C LYS A 261 -0.60 -2.45 -15.16
N GLN A 262 -0.53 -3.69 -15.64
CA GLN A 262 -1.47 -4.16 -16.66
C GLN A 262 -2.90 -4.33 -16.14
N ILE A 263 -3.08 -4.74 -14.87
CA ILE A 263 -4.43 -4.87 -14.29
C ILE A 263 -5.06 -3.48 -14.11
N GLN A 264 -4.25 -2.48 -13.75
CA GLN A 264 -4.68 -1.10 -13.58
C GLN A 264 -5.29 -0.51 -14.86
N ASP A 265 -4.83 -0.93 -16.05
CA ASP A 265 -5.39 -0.48 -17.33
C ASP A 265 -6.89 -0.82 -17.47
N ASP A 266 -7.33 -1.94 -16.88
CA ASP A 266 -8.72 -2.43 -16.92
C ASP A 266 -9.49 -2.24 -15.60
N LEU A 267 -8.78 -1.95 -14.49
CA LEU A 267 -9.33 -1.87 -13.13
C LEU A 267 -8.98 -0.51 -12.50
N PRO A 268 -9.78 0.54 -12.75
CA PRO A 268 -9.46 1.92 -12.36
C PRO A 268 -9.46 2.14 -10.85
N THR A 269 -10.03 1.22 -10.07
CA THR A 269 -9.94 1.26 -8.61
C THR A 269 -8.51 1.12 -8.11
N ILE A 270 -7.57 0.59 -8.92
CA ILE A 270 -6.12 0.68 -8.66
C ILE A 270 -5.65 2.10 -8.98
N GLN A 271 -5.60 2.94 -7.95
CA GLN A 271 -5.37 4.38 -8.12
C GLN A 271 -3.91 4.81 -8.02
N ASP A 272 -3.07 3.99 -7.41
CA ASP A 272 -1.65 4.26 -7.24
C ASP A 272 -0.87 2.94 -7.09
N ARG A 273 0.38 2.92 -7.57
CA ARG A 273 1.28 1.76 -7.47
C ARG A 273 2.75 2.21 -7.44
N SER A 274 3.57 1.46 -6.72
CA SER A 274 5.02 1.68 -6.71
C SER A 274 5.78 0.38 -6.45
N LEU A 275 7.02 0.34 -6.93
CA LEU A 275 8.00 -0.73 -6.73
C LEU A 275 9.05 -0.27 -5.70
N ASN A 276 9.46 -1.15 -4.79
CA ASN A 276 10.55 -1.01 -3.82
C ASN A 276 10.50 0.30 -3.02
N VAL A 277 9.35 0.58 -2.41
CA VAL A 277 9.14 1.80 -1.62
C VAL A 277 9.92 1.71 -0.32
N GLN A 278 10.84 2.65 -0.10
CA GLN A 278 11.57 2.74 1.16
C GLN A 278 10.74 3.52 2.17
N VAL A 279 10.43 2.90 3.31
CA VAL A 279 9.55 3.45 4.33
C VAL A 279 10.34 3.77 5.60
N TYR A 280 10.22 5.01 6.07
CA TYR A 280 10.93 5.52 7.24
C TYR A 280 9.95 5.94 8.31
N ARG A 281 10.21 5.54 9.56
CA ARG A 281 9.43 5.95 10.73
C ARG A 281 10.36 6.40 11.84
N GLN A 282 10.08 7.59 12.38
CA GLN A 282 10.84 8.17 13.48
C GLN A 282 10.21 7.77 14.83
N LEU A 283 11.01 7.21 15.73
CA LEU A 283 10.66 6.88 17.11
C LEU A 283 11.69 7.53 18.05
N GLY A 284 11.39 8.75 18.49
CA GLY A 284 12.36 9.57 19.24
C GLY A 284 13.58 9.86 18.36
N ASP A 285 14.78 9.50 18.83
CA ASP A 285 16.03 9.70 18.10
C ASP A 285 16.39 8.52 17.16
N ARG A 286 15.52 7.51 17.03
CA ARG A 286 15.77 6.32 16.21
C ARG A 286 14.89 6.32 14.98
N GLU A 287 15.46 5.91 13.86
CA GLU A 287 14.72 5.67 12.62
C GLU A 287 14.59 4.16 12.38
N VAL A 288 13.37 3.72 12.10
CA VAL A 288 13.08 2.37 11.62
C VAL A 288 12.84 2.44 10.12
N ARG A 289 13.62 1.68 9.36
CA ARG A 289 13.50 1.57 7.91
C ARG A 289 12.91 0.22 7.52
N ASN A 290 11.95 0.26 6.60
CA ASN A 290 11.39 -0.91 5.93
C ASN A 290 11.39 -0.68 4.42
N GLU A 291 11.12 -1.75 3.68
CA GLU A 291 10.92 -1.73 2.24
C GLU A 291 9.59 -2.43 1.95
N LEU A 292 8.82 -1.89 1.00
CA LEU A 292 7.63 -2.53 0.46
C LEU A 292 7.93 -2.89 -1.01
N ASP A 293 8.05 -4.18 -1.31
CA ASP A 293 8.43 -4.65 -2.64
C ASP A 293 7.44 -4.13 -3.69
N VAL A 294 6.14 -4.36 -3.51
CA VAL A 294 5.10 -3.69 -4.29
C VAL A 294 4.04 -3.11 -3.37
N ALA A 295 3.74 -1.83 -3.53
CA ALA A 295 2.68 -1.14 -2.80
C ALA A 295 1.67 -0.57 -3.78
N THR A 296 0.38 -0.68 -3.47
CA THR A 296 -0.70 -0.09 -4.26
C THR A 296 -1.78 0.49 -3.35
N VAL A 297 -2.55 1.45 -3.84
CA VAL A 297 -3.83 1.81 -3.21
C VAL A 297 -4.95 1.35 -4.14
N VAL A 298 -5.93 0.64 -3.59
CA VAL A 298 -7.08 0.12 -4.34
C VAL A 298 -8.36 0.38 -3.57
N ASN A 299 -9.33 1.05 -4.20
CA ASN A 299 -10.58 1.48 -3.55
C ASN A 299 -10.31 2.27 -2.25
N ASN A 300 -9.37 3.21 -2.32
CA ASN A 300 -8.86 3.98 -1.18
C ASN A 300 -8.30 3.12 -0.02
N LYS A 301 -7.79 1.91 -0.28
CA LYS A 301 -7.19 1.01 0.72
C LYS A 301 -5.77 0.61 0.35
N LEU A 302 -4.84 0.72 1.29
CA LEU A 302 -3.45 0.29 1.07
C LEU A 302 -3.36 -1.23 0.90
N HIS A 303 -2.69 -1.67 -0.15
CA HIS A 303 -2.38 -3.07 -0.45
C HIS A 303 -0.86 -3.23 -0.55
N ILE A 304 -0.29 -4.12 0.26
CA ILE A 304 1.16 -4.39 0.31
C ILE A 304 1.40 -5.80 -0.22
N ILE A 305 2.37 -5.97 -1.11
CA ILE A 305 2.77 -7.28 -1.64
C ILE A 305 4.25 -7.49 -1.35
N GLU A 306 4.57 -8.52 -0.58
CA GLU A 306 5.95 -9.00 -0.35
C GLU A 306 6.25 -10.12 -1.35
N CYS A 307 7.45 -10.12 -1.94
CA CYS A 307 7.91 -11.09 -2.91
C CYS A 307 9.09 -11.90 -2.36
N LYS A 308 8.96 -13.23 -2.33
CA LYS A 308 10.02 -14.12 -1.82
C LYS A 308 10.50 -15.09 -2.90
N THR A 309 11.77 -14.95 -3.27
CA THR A 309 12.46 -15.89 -4.19
C THR A 309 13.19 -17.02 -3.46
N LYS A 310 13.41 -16.87 -2.14
CA LYS A 310 14.02 -17.86 -1.24
C LYS A 310 12.95 -18.54 -0.39
N GLY A 311 13.23 -19.78 0.03
CA GLY A 311 12.31 -20.56 0.85
C GLY A 311 12.37 -20.12 2.32
N MET A 312 11.22 -20.09 2.97
CA MET A 312 11.03 -19.67 4.36
C MET A 312 11.31 -20.80 5.35
N ARG A 313 12.55 -21.29 5.41
CA ARG A 313 12.88 -22.48 6.24
C ARG A 313 12.81 -22.17 7.73
N ASP A 314 13.55 -21.16 8.19
CA ASP A 314 13.71 -20.85 9.61
C ASP A 314 13.07 -19.50 10.02
N ASP A 315 12.58 -18.72 9.05
CA ASP A 315 12.12 -17.33 9.20
C ASP A 315 10.72 -17.06 8.60
N GLY A 316 9.95 -18.11 8.32
CA GLY A 316 8.61 -18.00 7.73
C GLY A 316 7.62 -17.29 8.64
N ASP A 317 7.60 -17.64 9.92
CA ASP A 317 6.77 -16.97 10.93
C ASP A 317 7.13 -15.47 11.01
N ASP A 318 8.42 -15.15 11.11
CA ASP A 318 8.90 -13.76 11.18
C ASP A 318 8.51 -12.96 9.93
N THR A 319 8.56 -13.58 8.73
CA THR A 319 8.14 -12.93 7.49
C THR A 319 6.65 -12.58 7.51
N LEU A 320 5.78 -13.51 7.92
CA LEU A 320 4.34 -13.29 7.95
C LEU A 320 3.92 -12.28 9.03
N TYR A 321 4.47 -12.39 10.25
CA TYR A 321 4.20 -11.42 11.31
C TYR A 321 4.73 -10.02 10.98
N LYS A 322 5.89 -9.92 10.33
CA LYS A 322 6.42 -8.63 9.86
C LYS A 322 5.48 -8.02 8.83
N LEU A 323 4.99 -8.81 7.87
CA LEU A 323 4.09 -8.33 6.82
C LEU A 323 2.74 -7.85 7.38
N GLU A 324 2.16 -8.61 8.32
CA GLU A 324 0.95 -8.20 9.04
C GLU A 324 1.18 -6.90 9.83
N SER A 325 2.27 -6.83 10.58
CA SER A 325 2.63 -5.65 11.36
C SER A 325 2.77 -4.41 10.46
N LEU A 326 3.41 -4.55 9.28
CA LEU A 326 3.52 -3.47 8.30
C LEU A 326 2.17 -3.05 7.74
N ARG A 327 1.28 -4.00 7.40
CA ARG A 327 -0.09 -3.72 6.95
C ARG A 327 -0.82 -2.82 7.94
N ASP A 328 -0.85 -3.23 9.20
CA ASP A 328 -1.61 -2.53 10.25
C ASP A 328 -0.99 -1.17 10.58
N LEU A 329 0.34 -1.11 10.67
CA LEU A 329 1.07 0.11 11.03
C LEU A 329 1.08 1.18 9.93
N LEU A 330 0.99 0.79 8.65
CA LEU A 330 1.15 1.72 7.53
C LEU A 330 -0.16 2.07 6.83
N GLY A 331 -1.21 1.27 7.01
CA GLY A 331 -2.49 1.50 6.34
C GLY A 331 -3.73 1.25 7.18
N GLY A 332 -3.59 0.95 8.47
CA GLY A 332 -4.70 0.83 9.41
C GLY A 332 -5.58 -0.40 9.15
N LEU A 333 -6.84 -0.31 9.58
CA LEU A 333 -7.77 -1.44 9.66
C LEU A 333 -8.25 -1.93 8.29
N GLN A 334 -8.15 -1.10 7.26
CA GLN A 334 -8.62 -1.43 5.91
C GLN A 334 -7.49 -1.87 4.98
N ALA A 335 -6.23 -1.80 5.44
CA ALA A 335 -5.11 -2.25 4.65
C ALA A 335 -5.13 -3.78 4.46
N ARG A 336 -4.57 -4.23 3.35
CA ARG A 336 -4.48 -5.64 2.97
C ARG A 336 -3.05 -5.97 2.61
N ALA A 337 -2.64 -7.21 2.83
CA ALA A 337 -1.31 -7.65 2.45
C ALA A 337 -1.31 -9.05 1.82
N MET A 338 -0.34 -9.28 0.94
CA MET A 338 -0.14 -10.52 0.20
C MET A 338 1.33 -10.91 0.22
N LEU A 339 1.61 -12.21 0.32
CA LEU A 339 2.92 -12.78 0.06
C LEU A 339 2.88 -13.56 -1.26
N VAL A 340 3.73 -13.18 -2.20
CA VAL A 340 4.00 -13.91 -3.45
C VAL A 340 5.29 -14.68 -3.27
N SER A 341 5.22 -16.02 -3.27
CA SER A 341 6.36 -16.89 -3.03
C SER A 341 6.68 -17.75 -4.24
N PHE A 342 7.92 -17.64 -4.70
CA PHE A 342 8.49 -18.51 -5.73
C PHE A 342 8.78 -19.93 -5.24
N ARG A 343 8.96 -20.11 -3.92
CA ARG A 343 9.21 -21.43 -3.33
C ARG A 343 7.94 -22.00 -2.74
N PRO A 344 7.81 -23.35 -2.71
CA PRO A 344 6.71 -24.00 -2.01
C PRO A 344 6.60 -23.49 -0.57
N LEU A 345 5.37 -23.18 -0.17
CA LEU A 345 5.01 -22.77 1.18
C LEU A 345 4.74 -24.01 2.03
N ARG A 346 5.17 -24.02 3.29
CA ARG A 346 4.84 -25.15 4.19
C ARG A 346 3.39 -25.00 4.65
N HIS A 347 2.75 -26.10 5.00
CA HIS A 347 1.37 -26.08 5.50
C HIS A 347 1.19 -25.13 6.69
N ASN A 348 2.15 -25.10 7.62
CA ASN A 348 2.12 -24.20 8.77
C ASN A 348 2.12 -22.71 8.36
N ASP A 349 2.90 -22.34 7.33
CA ASP A 349 2.96 -20.97 6.84
C ASP A 349 1.64 -20.58 6.14
N ILE A 350 1.01 -21.53 5.44
CA ILE A 350 -0.29 -21.35 4.79
C ILE A 350 -1.39 -21.11 5.84
N THR A 351 -1.48 -21.99 6.85
CA THR A 351 -2.46 -21.84 7.94
C THR A 351 -2.21 -20.55 8.72
N ARG A 352 -0.95 -20.16 8.92
CA ARG A 352 -0.60 -18.89 9.57
C ARG A 352 -1.06 -17.70 8.74
N ALA A 353 -0.80 -17.69 7.44
CA ALA A 353 -1.25 -16.60 6.57
C ALA A 353 -2.77 -16.45 6.59
N GLU A 354 -3.52 -17.56 6.60
CA GLU A 354 -4.97 -17.56 6.75
C GLU A 354 -5.41 -16.94 8.10
N ASP A 355 -4.79 -17.35 9.21
CA ASP A 355 -5.06 -16.82 10.56
C ASP A 355 -4.82 -15.29 10.64
N LEU A 356 -3.77 -14.80 9.99
CA LEU A 356 -3.42 -13.37 9.96
C LEU A 356 -4.17 -12.58 8.88
N GLY A 357 -5.01 -13.24 8.05
CA GLY A 357 -5.71 -12.61 6.94
C GLY A 357 -4.78 -12.09 5.82
N LEU A 358 -3.64 -12.75 5.61
CA LEU A 358 -2.68 -12.48 4.54
C LEU A 358 -3.01 -13.36 3.33
N ALA A 359 -3.08 -12.73 2.14
CA ALA A 359 -3.24 -13.49 0.91
C ALA A 359 -1.92 -14.15 0.49
N LEU A 360 -2.00 -15.27 -0.22
CA LEU A 360 -0.83 -16.00 -0.71
C LEU A 360 -0.96 -16.25 -2.21
N ILE A 361 0.17 -16.20 -2.90
CA ILE A 361 0.35 -16.78 -4.24
C ILE A 361 1.60 -17.65 -4.20
N GLY A 362 1.42 -18.97 -4.35
CA GLY A 362 2.50 -19.95 -4.37
C GLY A 362 3.04 -20.26 -5.76
N PRO A 363 4.07 -21.13 -5.88
CA PRO A 363 4.68 -21.48 -7.16
C PRO A 363 3.74 -22.13 -8.16
N GLU A 364 2.72 -22.85 -7.69
CA GLU A 364 1.73 -23.50 -8.56
C GLU A 364 0.77 -22.48 -9.22
N GLU A 365 0.56 -21.35 -8.55
CA GLU A 365 -0.35 -20.27 -8.94
C GLU A 365 0.38 -19.14 -9.70
N LEU A 366 1.72 -19.11 -9.68
CA LEU A 366 2.52 -18.09 -10.34
C LEU A 366 2.29 -18.01 -11.86
N LYS A 367 1.99 -19.12 -12.51
CA LYS A 367 1.61 -19.14 -13.94
C LYS A 367 0.31 -18.36 -14.21
N ASP A 368 -0.54 -18.20 -13.20
CA ASP A 368 -1.83 -17.53 -13.24
C ASP A 368 -1.80 -16.21 -12.42
N LEU A 369 -0.60 -15.65 -12.18
CA LEU A 369 -0.35 -14.48 -11.31
C LEU A 369 -1.33 -13.32 -11.57
N LYS A 370 -1.54 -12.95 -12.85
CA LYS A 370 -2.45 -11.86 -13.23
C LYS A 370 -3.87 -12.12 -12.77
N THR A 371 -4.35 -13.35 -12.88
CA THR A 371 -5.70 -13.75 -12.48
C THR A 371 -5.88 -13.64 -10.98
N HIS A 372 -4.96 -14.18 -10.20
CA HIS A 372 -5.01 -14.15 -8.73
C HIS A 372 -4.89 -12.73 -8.17
N LEU A 373 -3.98 -11.91 -8.71
CA LEU A 373 -3.88 -10.49 -8.35
C LEU A 373 -5.18 -9.74 -8.67
N THR A 374 -5.75 -9.96 -9.86
CA THR A 374 -7.01 -9.32 -10.26
C THR A 374 -8.15 -9.68 -9.31
N GLN A 375 -8.27 -10.93 -8.90
CA GLN A 375 -9.29 -11.38 -7.95
C GLN A 375 -9.10 -10.71 -6.58
N TRP A 376 -7.86 -10.63 -6.10
CA TRP A 376 -7.54 -9.98 -4.82
C TRP A 376 -7.90 -8.49 -4.83
N PHE A 377 -7.57 -7.77 -5.90
CA PHE A 377 -7.93 -6.36 -6.07
C PHE A 377 -9.43 -6.14 -6.25
N LYS A 378 -10.14 -6.99 -6.99
CA LYS A 378 -11.61 -6.91 -7.09
C LYS A 378 -12.29 -7.07 -5.74
N ALA A 379 -11.74 -7.91 -4.85
CA ALA A 379 -12.25 -8.06 -3.49
C ALA A 379 -12.07 -6.80 -2.61
N ALA A 380 -11.33 -5.77 -3.07
CA ALA A 380 -11.26 -4.49 -2.38
C ALA A 380 -12.57 -3.67 -2.51
N GLY A 381 -13.45 -4.01 -3.45
CA GLY A 381 -14.67 -3.26 -3.76
C GLY A 381 -14.43 -2.04 -4.65
N GLY A 382 -15.39 -1.12 -4.67
CA GLY A 382 -15.29 0.18 -5.35
C GLY A 382 -15.70 0.21 -6.83
N ASN A 383 -15.98 -0.95 -7.43
CA ASN A 383 -16.51 -1.06 -8.79
C ASN A 383 -18.03 -0.98 -8.86
#